data_AF-A0A269PRC3-F1
#
_entry.id   AF-A0A269PRC3-F1
#
_cell.length_a   1.000
_cell.length_b   1.000
_cell.length_c   1.000
_cell.angle_alpha   90.00
_cell.angle_beta   90.00
_cell.angle_gamma   90.00
#
_symmetry.space_group_name_H-M   'P 1'
#
loop_
_entity.id
_entity.type
_entity.pdbx_description
1 polymer ?
#
loop_
_entity_poly.entity_id
_entity_poly.type
_entity_poly.pdbx_seq_one_letter_code
_entity_poly.pdbx_strand_id
1 'polypeptide(L)'
;MSEQDLKEAFQEKLTLFIGELDNGNGTGGTLLHSPTLNKQGLHHYARAQYFYKTAKKAAKDLKTPIKWQLKIIPNIGHNYRLMGKAAAEHLYANL
;
A
#
# COMPACT_ATOMS: atom_id res chain seq x y z
N MET A 1 2.52 10.39 17.34
CA MET A 1 1.58 9.27 17.16
C MET A 1 1.81 8.30 18.29
N SER A 2 0.80 8.08 19.11
CA SER A 2 0.84 7.16 20.25
C SER A 2 0.62 5.71 19.81
N GLU A 3 0.90 4.74 20.68
CA GLU A 3 0.51 3.34 20.44
C GLU A 3 -1.01 3.18 20.31
N GLN A 4 -1.77 4.03 20.99
CA GLN A 4 -3.23 4.03 20.93
C GLN A 4 -3.71 4.46 19.54
N ASP A 5 -3.13 5.51 18.98
CA ASP A 5 -3.42 5.98 17.61
C ASP A 5 -3.19 4.85 16.59
N LEU A 6 -2.13 4.06 16.77
CA LEU A 6 -1.82 2.91 15.90
C LEU A 6 -2.85 1.79 16.04
N LYS A 7 -3.27 1.47 17.28
CA LYS A 7 -4.28 0.44 17.53
C LYS A 7 -5.61 0.81 16.88
N GLU A 8 -6.00 2.08 16.97
CA GLU A 8 -7.20 2.63 16.33
C GLU A 8 -7.08 2.59 14.81
N ALA A 9 -5.96 3.06 14.24
CA ALA A 9 -5.72 3.01 12.80
C ALA A 9 -5.80 1.59 12.23
N PHE A 10 -5.29 0.60 12.96
CA PHE A 10 -5.37 -0.81 12.53
C PHE A 10 -6.79 -1.39 12.55
N GLN A 11 -7.74 -0.77 13.26
CA GLN A 11 -9.15 -1.17 13.22
C GLN A 11 -9.88 -0.68 11.97
N GLU A 12 -9.31 0.24 11.20
CA GLU A 12 -9.92 0.77 9.98
C GLU A 12 -9.84 -0.21 8.81
N LYS A 13 -10.87 -0.22 7.97
CA LYS A 13 -10.91 -1.03 6.73
C LYS A 13 -10.12 -0.36 5.62
N LEU A 14 -8.80 -0.30 5.78
CA LEU A 14 -7.88 0.27 4.79
C LEU A 14 -7.48 -0.77 3.72
N THR A 15 -7.51 -0.36 2.46
CA THR A 15 -6.98 -1.15 1.34
C THR A 15 -5.77 -0.44 0.75
N LEU A 16 -4.60 -1.03 0.86
CA LEU A 16 -3.41 -0.61 0.12
C LEU A 16 -3.53 -1.18 -1.29
N PHE A 17 -3.74 -0.29 -2.26
CA PHE A 17 -4.06 -0.65 -3.63
C PHE A 17 -2.89 -0.28 -4.54
N ILE A 18 -2.22 -1.28 -5.13
CA ILE A 18 -0.97 -1.07 -5.87
C ILE A 18 -0.93 -1.87 -7.17
N GLY A 19 -0.46 -1.25 -8.25
CA GLY A 19 -0.23 -1.94 -9.52
C GLY A 19 1.01 -2.83 -9.46
N GLU A 20 0.91 -4.04 -9.99
CA GLU A 20 2.01 -5.01 -10.09
C GLU A 20 3.21 -4.47 -10.88
N LEU A 21 2.93 -3.69 -11.93
CA LEU A 21 3.94 -3.10 -12.82
C LEU A 21 4.38 -1.70 -12.37
N ASP A 22 3.99 -1.25 -11.17
CA ASP A 22 4.54 -0.02 -10.57
C ASP A 22 5.91 -0.31 -9.94
N ASN A 23 6.77 -0.93 -10.75
CA ASN A 23 8.05 -1.53 -10.38
C ASN A 23 9.22 -1.04 -11.26
N GLY A 24 8.95 -0.24 -12.29
CA GLY A 24 9.99 0.44 -13.09
C GLY A 24 10.47 1.74 -12.46
N ASN A 25 11.53 2.34 -13.04
CA ASN A 25 12.04 3.69 -12.70
C ASN A 25 11.10 4.81 -13.21
N GLY A 26 9.79 4.61 -13.10
CA GLY A 26 8.75 5.14 -13.97
C GLY A 26 8.79 6.64 -14.23
N THR A 27 8.72 6.97 -15.52
CA THR A 27 8.53 8.27 -16.18
C THR A 27 7.21 8.98 -15.85
N GLY A 28 6.51 8.59 -14.79
CA GLY A 28 5.13 8.98 -14.50
C GLY A 28 4.90 9.73 -13.19
N GLY A 29 5.96 10.04 -12.43
CA GLY A 29 5.89 10.79 -11.18
C GLY A 29 7.24 10.89 -10.49
N THR A 30 7.39 11.82 -9.55
CA THR A 30 8.63 11.97 -8.78
C THR A 30 8.70 10.93 -7.68
N LEU A 31 9.44 9.84 -7.92
CA LEU A 31 9.79 8.90 -6.85
C LEU A 31 10.95 9.48 -6.03
N LEU A 32 10.68 9.82 -4.77
CA LEU A 32 11.72 10.31 -3.87
C LEU A 32 12.70 9.19 -3.53
N HIS A 33 13.97 9.39 -3.89
CA HIS A 33 15.07 8.52 -3.52
C HIS A 33 15.94 9.17 -2.45
N SER A 34 16.13 8.43 -1.36
CA SER A 34 17.10 8.75 -0.33
C SER A 34 17.56 7.45 0.33
N PRO A 35 18.73 7.41 0.99
CA PRO A 35 19.18 6.21 1.68
C PRO A 35 18.15 5.68 2.71
N THR A 36 17.37 6.56 3.31
CA THR A 36 16.32 6.19 4.27
C THR A 36 15.09 5.62 3.58
N LEU A 37 14.61 6.23 2.50
CA LEU A 37 13.43 5.77 1.75
C LEU A 37 13.71 4.49 0.97
N ASN A 38 14.92 4.32 0.45
CA ASN A 38 15.31 3.14 -0.33
C ASN A 38 15.29 1.85 0.52
N LYS A 39 15.36 1.94 1.86
CA LYS A 39 15.15 0.78 2.76
C LYS A 39 13.75 0.18 2.62
N GLN A 40 12.77 0.96 2.16
CA GLN A 40 11.40 0.52 1.95
C GLN A 40 11.21 -0.09 0.56
N GLY A 41 12.21 -0.02 -0.32
CA GLY A 41 12.13 -0.47 -1.71
C GLY A 41 12.43 0.64 -2.71
N LEU A 42 12.92 0.24 -3.88
CA LEU A 42 13.35 1.14 -4.95
C LEU A 42 12.21 1.62 -5.86
N HIS A 43 11.00 1.08 -5.71
CA HIS A 43 9.82 1.40 -6.52
C HIS A 43 8.54 1.29 -5.68
N HIS A 44 7.42 1.85 -6.16
CA HIS A 44 6.16 1.90 -5.40
C HIS A 44 5.65 0.49 -5.03
N TYR A 45 5.76 -0.48 -5.94
CA TYR A 45 5.35 -1.86 -5.68
C TYR A 45 6.10 -2.50 -4.49
N ALA A 46 7.41 -2.26 -4.35
CA ALA A 46 8.17 -2.74 -3.20
C ALA A 46 7.81 -1.98 -1.92
N ARG A 47 7.63 -0.65 -2.02
CA ARG A 47 7.25 0.20 -0.87
C ARG A 47 5.89 -0.17 -0.29
N ALA A 48 4.91 -0.47 -1.12
CA ALA A 48 3.59 -0.92 -0.68
C ALA A 48 3.68 -2.22 0.13
N GLN A 49 4.45 -3.20 -0.37
CA GLN A 49 4.68 -4.48 0.33
C GLN A 49 5.45 -4.30 1.64
N TYR A 50 6.51 -3.48 1.62
CA TYR A 50 7.29 -3.17 2.81
C TYR A 50 6.44 -2.50 3.89
N PHE A 51 5.64 -1.50 3.51
CA PHE A 51 4.76 -0.78 4.42
C PHE A 51 3.71 -1.72 5.02
N TYR A 52 3.06 -2.56 4.21
CA TYR A 52 2.09 -3.54 4.73
C TYR A 52 2.73 -4.55 5.69
N LYS A 53 3.91 -5.08 5.35
CA LYS A 53 4.65 -6.01 6.21
C LYS A 53 5.02 -5.35 7.55
N THR A 54 5.47 -4.09 7.49
CA THR A 54 5.83 -3.29 8.67
C THR A 54 4.59 -3.04 9.55
N ALA A 55 3.46 -2.67 8.95
CA ALA A 55 2.21 -2.48 9.66
C ALA A 55 1.73 -3.78 10.35
N LYS A 56 1.79 -4.92 9.66
CA LYS A 56 1.46 -6.22 10.27
C LYS A 56 2.38 -6.58 11.44
N LYS A 57 3.68 -6.28 11.32
CA LYS A 57 4.63 -6.50 12.42
C LYS A 57 4.28 -5.62 13.62
N ALA A 58 4.03 -4.33 13.40
CA ALA A 58 3.66 -3.40 14.45
C ALA A 58 2.35 -3.81 15.14
N ALA A 59 1.34 -4.24 14.38
CA ALA A 59 0.08 -4.75 14.94
C ALA A 59 0.30 -5.99 15.82
N LYS A 60 1.17 -6.91 15.38
CA LYS A 60 1.57 -8.09 16.17
C LYS A 60 2.27 -7.69 17.47
N ASP A 61 3.23 -6.77 17.40
CA ASP A 61 3.98 -6.30 18.57
C ASP A 61 3.06 -5.61 19.60
N LEU A 62 2.05 -4.87 19.12
CA LEU A 62 1.02 -4.21 19.94
C LEU A 62 -0.13 -5.13 20.37
N LYS A 63 -0.11 -6.41 19.98
CA LYS A 63 -1.18 -7.41 20.25
C LYS A 63 -2.57 -6.93 19.82
N THR A 64 -2.66 -6.26 18.68
CA THR A 64 -3.91 -5.71 18.14
C THR A 64 -4.21 -6.30 16.76
N PRO A 65 -5.47 -6.59 16.42
CA PRO A 65 -5.81 -7.01 15.07
C PRO A 65 -5.62 -5.87 14.08
N ILE A 66 -5.30 -6.20 12.84
CA ILE A 66 -5.19 -5.25 11.73
C ILE A 66 -6.18 -5.65 10.63
N LYS A 67 -7.09 -4.73 10.28
CA LYS A 67 -8.10 -4.92 9.24
C LYS A 67 -7.63 -4.47 7.85
N TRP A 68 -6.39 -4.00 7.76
CA TRP A 68 -5.81 -3.54 6.51
C TRP A 68 -5.57 -4.71 5.56
N GLN A 69 -5.77 -4.48 4.28
CA GLN A 69 -5.46 -5.43 3.21
C GLN A 69 -4.50 -4.82 2.18
N LEU A 70 -3.66 -5.67 1.59
CA LEU A 70 -2.85 -5.32 0.43
C LEU A 70 -3.47 -5.96 -0.80
N LYS A 71 -3.85 -5.14 -1.78
CA LYS A 71 -4.42 -5.56 -3.05
C LYS A 71 -3.47 -5.17 -4.17
N ILE A 72 -2.90 -6.19 -4.81
CA ILE A 72 -2.04 -6.05 -5.98
C ILE A 72 -2.91 -6.18 -7.24
N ILE A 73 -2.79 -5.23 -8.16
CA ILE A 73 -3.55 -5.20 -9.40
C ILE A 73 -2.66 -5.66 -10.55
N PRO A 74 -3.00 -6.80 -11.19
CA PRO A 74 -2.13 -7.38 -12.20
C PRO A 74 -2.06 -6.48 -13.43
N ASN A 75 -0.90 -6.49 -14.10
CA ASN A 75 -0.69 -5.80 -15.39
C ASN A 75 -0.90 -4.28 -15.39
N ILE A 76 -1.00 -3.61 -14.23
CA ILE A 76 -1.14 -2.15 -14.14
C ILE A 76 0.13 -1.56 -13.49
N GLY A 77 0.69 -0.52 -14.11
CA GLY A 77 1.79 0.27 -13.56
C GLY A 77 1.32 1.60 -12.97
N HIS A 78 2.11 2.67 -13.14
CA HIS A 78 1.77 4.01 -12.65
C HIS A 78 0.74 4.72 -13.54
N ASN A 79 -0.47 4.16 -13.67
CA ASN A 79 -1.55 4.68 -14.50
C ASN A 79 -2.81 4.92 -13.66
N TYR A 80 -3.06 6.19 -13.30
CA TYR A 80 -4.19 6.57 -12.46
C TYR A 80 -5.55 6.23 -13.06
N ARG A 81 -5.70 6.21 -14.40
CA ARG A 81 -6.97 5.89 -15.05
C ARG A 81 -7.32 4.41 -14.90
N LEU A 82 -6.34 3.54 -15.17
CA LEU A 82 -6.50 2.10 -15.02
C LEU A 82 -6.66 1.71 -13.55
N MET A 83 -5.87 2.32 -12.65
CA MET A 83 -6.02 2.12 -11.20
C MET A 83 -7.38 2.61 -10.68
N GLY A 84 -7.87 3.76 -11.16
CA GLY A 84 -9.20 4.28 -10.80
C GLY A 84 -10.32 3.36 -11.25
N LYS A 85 -10.25 2.81 -12.47
CA LYS A 85 -11.19 1.79 -12.93
C LYS A 85 -11.16 0.54 -12.05
N ALA A 86 -9.97 0.00 -11.77
CA ALA A 86 -9.82 -1.17 -10.91
C ALA A 86 -10.31 -0.91 -9.47
N ALA A 87 -10.12 0.30 -8.94
CA ALA A 87 -10.63 0.69 -7.62
C ALA A 87 -12.15 0.78 -7.61
N ALA A 88 -12.77 1.35 -8.65
CA ALA A 88 -14.22 1.40 -8.78
C ALA A 88 -14.82 -0.01 -8.85
N GLU A 89 -14.23 -0.90 -9.63
CA GLU A 89 -14.61 -2.32 -9.67
C GLU A 89 -14.43 -2.98 -8.29
N HIS A 90 -13.31 -2.74 -7.61
CA HIS A 90 -13.07 -3.32 -6.29
C HIS A 90 -14.05 -2.86 -5.21
N LEU A 91 -14.47 -1.59 -5.25
CA LEU A 91 -15.35 -0.98 -4.24
C LEU A 91 -16.84 -1.22 -4.53
N TYR A 92 -17.23 -1.31 -5.80
CA TYR A 92 -18.64 -1.18 -6.20
C TYR A 92 -19.17 -2.34 -7.06
N ALA A 93 -18.36 -3.32 -7.47
CA ALA A 93 -18.83 -4.39 -8.37
C ALA A 93 -19.92 -5.30 -7.78
N ASN A 94 -20.12 -5.30 -6.45
CA ASN A 94 -21.14 -6.10 -5.76
C ASN A 94 -22.14 -5.23 -4.97
N LEU A 95 -22.30 -3.96 -5.36
CA LEU A 95 -23.40 -3.12 -4.88
C LEU A 95 -24.70 -3.36 -5.63
#